data_AF-A0A533XBM5-F1
#
_entry.id   AF-A0A533XBM5-F1
#
_cell.length_a   1.000
_cell.length_b   1.000
_cell.length_c   1.000
_cell.angle_alpha   90.00
_cell.angle_beta   90.00
_cell.angle_gamma   90.00
#
_symmetry.space_group_name_H-M   'P 1'
#
loop_
_entity.id
_entity.type
_entity.pdbx_description
1 polymer ?
#
loop_
_entity_poly.entity_id
_entity_poly.type
_entity_poly.pdbx_seq_one_letter_code
_entity_poly.pdbx_strand_id
1 'polypeptide(L)'
;MLTWLPSDSRAQGGAAAPAGPQCSCKAQDKLDLEERIRKLTEADKEYDNLIKHWQQQPKTMLKESLRKAEQDKVAAAMAKIKTAGATRYSGNLGGTDAACDIWISSEVPACMRPVIEAHEKKHKARCNKNTTPGKLGFWVDLFTKGSTDWRSGQNILEYLQEEKADHQAEIAEYQAELAKMQQHCPQYTQLDRSEKYDRDQALAQRERLDQAEKRLEEYGESLS
;
A
#
# COMPACT_ATOMS: atom_id res chain seq x y z
N MET A 1 23.86 -50.57 -34.12
CA MET A 1 24.56 -49.28 -34.01
C MET A 1 23.61 -48.28 -33.38
N LEU A 2 23.95 -47.78 -32.19
CA LEU A 2 23.43 -46.51 -31.68
C LEU A 2 24.04 -45.38 -32.51
N THR A 3 23.23 -44.39 -32.89
CA THR A 3 23.70 -43.02 -33.15
C THR A 3 22.68 -42.01 -32.61
N TRP A 4 23.24 -40.96 -32.02
CA TRP A 4 22.69 -40.02 -31.08
C TRP A 4 22.75 -38.63 -31.74
N LEU A 5 21.61 -37.90 -31.80
CA LEU A 5 21.41 -36.42 -31.80
C LEU A 5 22.15 -35.53 -32.85
N PRO A 6 21.87 -34.19 -32.98
CA PRO A 6 20.76 -33.33 -32.50
C PRO A 6 20.20 -32.32 -33.55
N SER A 7 19.26 -31.46 -33.11
CA SER A 7 18.97 -30.09 -33.60
C SER A 7 18.24 -29.96 -34.95
N ASP A 8 17.26 -29.09 -35.19
CA ASP A 8 16.77 -27.90 -34.49
C ASP A 8 15.27 -27.77 -34.77
N SER A 9 14.49 -27.53 -33.73
CA SER A 9 13.24 -26.79 -33.89
C SER A 9 13.24 -25.74 -32.81
N ARG A 10 13.92 -24.63 -33.13
CA ARG A 10 13.69 -23.32 -32.53
C ARG A 10 12.20 -23.02 -32.70
N ALA A 11 11.39 -23.46 -31.73
CA ALA A 11 10.05 -22.98 -31.57
C ALA A 11 10.18 -21.48 -31.25
N GLN A 12 9.75 -20.70 -32.21
CA GLN A 12 9.63 -19.25 -32.17
C GLN A 12 9.03 -18.84 -30.84
N GLY A 13 9.55 -17.75 -30.28
CA GLY A 13 9.03 -17.14 -29.06
C GLY A 13 7.53 -16.98 -29.17
N GLY A 14 6.80 -17.85 -28.47
CA GLY A 14 5.41 -17.59 -28.16
C GLY A 14 5.41 -16.31 -27.37
N ALA A 15 4.85 -15.25 -27.93
CA ALA A 15 4.44 -14.09 -27.15
C ALA A 15 3.73 -14.66 -25.93
N ALA A 16 4.28 -14.41 -24.73
CA ALA A 16 3.61 -14.78 -23.51
C ALA A 16 2.16 -14.30 -23.64
N ALA A 17 1.20 -15.20 -23.45
CA ALA A 17 -0.20 -14.83 -23.43
C ALA A 17 -0.33 -13.55 -22.60
N PRO A 18 -1.11 -12.54 -23.04
CA PRO A 18 -1.22 -11.29 -22.31
C PRO A 18 -1.52 -11.65 -20.86
N ALA A 19 -0.63 -11.22 -19.95
CA ALA A 19 -0.74 -11.57 -18.54
C ALA A 19 -2.16 -11.17 -18.11
N GLY A 20 -2.96 -12.18 -17.74
CA GLY A 20 -4.33 -11.96 -17.32
C GLY A 20 -4.40 -11.00 -16.13
N PRO A 21 -5.60 -10.52 -15.77
CA PRO A 21 -5.74 -9.70 -14.58
C PRO A 21 -5.20 -10.46 -13.36
N GLN A 22 -4.41 -9.75 -12.55
CA GLN A 22 -4.00 -10.17 -11.21
C GLN A 22 -5.21 -10.29 -10.27
N CYS A 23 -6.21 -9.46 -10.49
CA CYS A 23 -7.47 -9.48 -9.77
C CYS A 23 -8.41 -10.53 -10.35
N SER A 24 -9.31 -11.06 -9.50
CA SER A 24 -10.31 -12.00 -9.97
C SER A 24 -11.41 -11.27 -10.76
N CYS A 25 -12.18 -11.99 -11.57
CA CYS A 25 -13.31 -11.43 -12.31
C CYS A 25 -14.53 -11.11 -11.41
N LYS A 26 -14.35 -10.88 -10.12
CA LYS A 26 -15.41 -10.55 -9.16
C LYS A 26 -15.74 -9.07 -9.22
N ALA A 27 -17.03 -8.74 -9.07
CA ALA A 27 -17.47 -7.34 -8.97
C ALA A 27 -16.89 -6.63 -7.73
N GLN A 28 -16.57 -7.36 -6.65
CA GLN A 28 -15.92 -6.78 -5.47
C GLN A 28 -14.54 -6.21 -5.79
N ASP A 29 -13.69 -6.99 -6.47
CA ASP A 29 -12.32 -6.59 -6.78
C ASP A 29 -12.32 -5.28 -7.60
N LYS A 30 -13.25 -5.17 -8.56
CA LYS A 30 -13.45 -3.93 -9.31
C LYS A 30 -13.83 -2.75 -8.40
N LEU A 31 -14.83 -2.93 -7.54
CA LEU A 31 -15.30 -1.87 -6.64
C LEU A 31 -14.20 -1.42 -5.66
N ASP A 32 -13.40 -2.36 -5.15
CA ASP A 32 -12.31 -2.08 -4.23
C ASP A 32 -11.16 -1.36 -4.92
N LEU A 33 -10.80 -1.75 -6.15
CA LEU A 33 -9.83 -1.02 -6.97
C LEU A 33 -10.31 0.40 -7.30
N GLU A 34 -11.57 0.56 -7.72
CA GLU A 34 -12.16 1.87 -8.01
C GLU A 34 -12.17 2.78 -6.76
N GLU A 35 -12.52 2.24 -5.59
CA GLU A 35 -12.43 3.00 -4.34
C GLU A 35 -10.99 3.36 -3.99
N ARG A 36 -10.04 2.41 -4.11
CA ARG A 36 -8.63 2.65 -3.81
C ARG A 36 -8.05 3.75 -4.72
N ILE A 37 -8.33 3.70 -6.03
CA ILE A 37 -7.93 4.75 -6.97
C ILE A 37 -8.49 6.11 -6.55
N ARG A 38 -9.78 6.19 -6.17
CA ARG A 38 -10.39 7.44 -5.69
C ARG A 38 -9.76 7.96 -4.41
N LYS A 39 -9.46 7.08 -3.44
CA LYS A 39 -8.77 7.43 -2.19
C LYS A 39 -7.36 7.96 -2.48
N LEU A 40 -6.59 7.26 -3.31
CA LEU A 40 -5.23 7.68 -3.67
C LEU A 40 -5.22 8.98 -4.49
N THR A 41 -6.21 9.20 -5.35
CA THR A 41 -6.38 10.47 -6.08
C THR A 41 -6.64 11.63 -5.11
N GLU A 42 -7.39 11.40 -4.03
CA GLU A 42 -7.60 12.41 -3.00
C GLU A 42 -6.33 12.62 -2.14
N ALA A 43 -5.59 11.55 -1.86
CA ALA A 43 -4.28 11.65 -1.22
C ALA A 43 -3.27 12.46 -2.07
N ASP A 44 -3.26 12.27 -3.40
CA ASP A 44 -2.39 13.01 -4.33
C ASP A 44 -2.66 14.54 -4.26
N LYS A 45 -3.93 14.94 -4.20
CA LYS A 45 -4.31 16.35 -4.01
C LYS A 45 -3.88 16.89 -2.66
N GLU A 46 -4.03 16.10 -1.59
CA GLU A 46 -3.58 16.52 -0.26
C GLU A 46 -2.06 16.66 -0.23
N TYR A 47 -1.31 15.73 -0.84
CA TYR A 47 0.13 15.87 -1.00
C TYR A 47 0.51 17.12 -1.78
N ASP A 48 -0.23 17.48 -2.84
CA ASP A 48 -0.01 18.75 -3.54
C ASP A 48 -0.19 19.98 -2.64
N ASN A 49 -1.23 19.98 -1.81
CA ASN A 49 -1.45 21.05 -0.83
C ASN A 49 -0.30 21.14 0.19
N LEU A 50 0.12 19.99 0.72
CA LEU A 50 1.20 19.90 1.70
C LEU A 50 2.55 20.31 1.10
N ILE A 51 2.87 19.85 -0.10
CA ILE A 51 4.09 20.23 -0.83
C ILE A 51 4.09 21.74 -1.04
N LYS A 52 2.99 22.33 -1.52
CA LYS A 52 2.89 23.78 -1.72
C LYS A 52 3.06 24.56 -0.42
N HIS A 53 2.49 24.07 0.68
CA HIS A 53 2.69 24.65 2.01
C HIS A 53 4.15 24.61 2.44
N TRP A 54 4.78 23.44 2.38
CA TRP A 54 6.15 23.22 2.85
C TRP A 54 7.23 23.83 1.94
N GLN A 55 6.94 24.08 0.67
CA GLN A 55 7.80 24.87 -0.22
C GLN A 55 7.98 26.32 0.24
N GLN A 56 7.02 26.87 0.99
CA GLN A 56 7.07 28.23 1.52
C GLN A 56 7.69 28.32 2.92
N GLN A 57 8.01 27.16 3.52
CA GLN A 57 8.57 27.06 4.86
C GLN A 57 10.10 26.88 4.80
N PRO A 58 10.84 27.21 5.87
CA PRO A 58 12.26 26.87 5.95
C PRO A 58 12.45 25.35 5.86
N LYS A 59 13.59 24.95 5.30
CA LYS A 59 13.95 23.53 5.17
C LYS A 59 13.89 22.86 6.54
N THR A 60 12.94 21.95 6.70
CA THR A 60 12.64 21.29 7.97
C THR A 60 12.93 19.80 7.85
N MET A 61 13.77 19.29 8.75
CA MET A 61 14.08 17.86 8.81
C MET A 61 12.85 17.07 9.22
N LEU A 62 12.66 15.90 8.61
CA LEU A 62 11.56 15.01 8.96
C LEU A 62 11.78 14.49 10.38
N LYS A 63 10.80 14.70 11.25
CA LYS A 63 10.71 14.14 12.60
C LYS A 63 9.51 13.21 12.63
N GLU A 64 9.54 12.19 13.49
CA GLU A 64 8.43 11.24 13.65
C GLU A 64 7.08 11.94 13.84
N SER A 65 7.01 12.87 14.80
CA SER A 65 5.77 13.60 15.10
C SER A 65 5.25 14.42 13.92
N LEU A 66 6.17 14.99 13.14
CA LEU A 66 5.84 15.77 11.97
C LEU A 66 5.37 14.86 10.82
N ARG A 67 6.07 13.75 10.58
CA ARG A 67 5.68 12.73 9.61
C ARG A 67 4.28 12.22 9.91
N LYS A 68 4.04 11.81 11.16
CA LYS A 68 2.73 11.35 11.61
C LYS A 68 1.64 12.42 11.39
N ALA A 69 1.91 13.68 11.73
CA ALA A 69 0.95 14.75 11.53
C ALA A 69 0.57 14.95 10.05
N GLU A 70 1.53 14.85 9.12
CA GLU A 70 1.23 14.94 7.70
C GLU A 70 0.53 13.68 7.15
N GLN A 71 0.92 12.49 7.61
CA GLN A 71 0.23 11.23 7.29
C GLN A 71 -1.22 11.26 7.75
N ASP A 72 -1.50 11.79 8.96
CA ASP A 72 -2.85 11.89 9.51
C ASP A 72 -3.73 12.84 8.68
N LYS A 73 -3.18 13.91 8.08
CA LYS A 73 -3.92 14.79 7.16
C LYS A 73 -4.29 14.06 5.86
N VAL A 74 -3.34 13.34 5.28
CA VAL A 74 -3.57 12.54 4.06
C VAL A 74 -4.59 11.42 4.33
N ALA A 75 -4.46 10.73 5.46
CA ALA A 75 -5.41 9.72 5.90
C ALA A 75 -6.82 10.31 6.10
N ALA A 76 -6.92 11.50 6.70
CA ALA A 76 -8.20 12.20 6.87
C ALA A 76 -8.81 12.62 5.52
N ALA A 77 -8.00 13.00 4.53
CA ALA A 77 -8.46 13.29 3.18
C ALA A 77 -9.02 12.01 2.52
N MET A 78 -8.29 10.90 2.58
CA MET A 78 -8.75 9.60 2.05
C MET A 78 -10.03 9.10 2.75
N ALA A 79 -10.17 9.30 4.05
CA ALA A 79 -11.33 8.84 4.84
C ALA A 79 -12.66 9.50 4.43
N LYS A 80 -12.62 10.65 3.73
CA LYS A 80 -13.81 11.31 3.16
C LYS A 80 -14.36 10.55 1.96
N ILE A 81 -13.54 9.74 1.29
CA ILE A 81 -13.94 8.94 0.14
C ILE A 81 -14.59 7.65 0.64
N LYS A 82 -15.90 7.53 0.36
CA LYS A 82 -16.69 6.34 0.65
C LYS A 82 -17.40 5.91 -0.62
N THR A 83 -17.08 4.73 -1.13
CA THR A 83 -17.82 4.11 -2.23
C THR A 83 -18.82 3.11 -1.64
N ALA A 84 -20.10 3.23 -2.03
CA ALA A 84 -21.13 2.30 -1.57
C ALA A 84 -20.79 0.88 -2.01
N GLY A 85 -20.69 -0.05 -1.06
CA GLY A 85 -20.40 -1.46 -1.32
C GLY A 85 -18.91 -1.80 -1.52
N ALA A 86 -17.98 -0.85 -1.40
CA ALA A 86 -16.55 -1.15 -1.33
C ALA A 86 -16.16 -1.66 0.07
N THR A 87 -15.15 -2.53 0.11
CA THR A 87 -14.59 -3.07 1.35
C THR A 87 -13.92 -1.95 2.13
N ARG A 88 -14.26 -1.82 3.41
CA ARG A 88 -13.58 -0.90 4.32
C ARG A 88 -12.38 -1.59 4.97
N TYR A 89 -11.21 -1.15 4.60
CA TYR A 89 -9.97 -1.50 5.29
C TYR A 89 -9.76 -0.55 6.46
N SER A 90 -9.50 -1.09 7.66
CA SER A 90 -9.07 -0.26 8.79
C SER A 90 -7.55 -0.08 8.75
N GLY A 91 -7.10 1.13 9.09
CA GLY A 91 -5.67 1.44 9.22
C GLY A 91 -4.87 1.42 7.92
N ASN A 92 -3.54 1.32 8.08
CA ASN A 92 -2.58 1.25 6.98
C ASN A 92 -2.62 -0.14 6.33
N LEU A 93 -2.60 -0.18 5.01
CA LEU A 93 -2.64 -1.45 4.25
C LEU A 93 -1.30 -2.18 4.23
N GLY A 94 -0.21 -1.45 4.45
CA GLY A 94 1.14 -1.98 4.55
C GLY A 94 2.07 -0.94 5.15
N GLY A 95 3.31 -1.35 5.38
CA GLY A 95 4.37 -0.47 5.86
C GLY A 95 5.73 -1.15 5.86
N THR A 96 6.77 -0.33 5.98
CA THR A 96 8.16 -0.76 6.16
C THR A 96 8.64 -0.29 7.54
N ASP A 97 8.99 -1.24 8.40
CA ASP A 97 9.37 -0.95 9.79
C ASP A 97 10.83 -0.47 9.95
N ALA A 98 11.23 -0.22 11.20
CA ALA A 98 12.59 0.23 11.53
C ALA A 98 13.67 -0.85 11.28
N ALA A 99 13.30 -2.12 11.14
CA ALA A 99 14.17 -3.21 10.74
C ALA A 99 14.25 -3.39 9.21
N CYS A 100 13.59 -2.50 8.45
CA CYS A 100 13.44 -2.60 6.99
C CYS A 100 12.62 -3.82 6.54
N ASP A 101 11.75 -4.33 7.39
CA ASP A 101 10.82 -5.40 7.07
C ASP A 101 9.49 -4.85 6.59
N ILE A 102 8.99 -5.46 5.51
CA ILE A 102 7.71 -5.11 4.89
C ILE A 102 6.64 -5.93 5.56
N TRP A 103 5.58 -5.29 5.99
CA TRP A 103 4.35 -5.94 6.39
C TRP A 103 3.20 -5.44 5.53
N ILE A 104 2.24 -6.32 5.26
CA ILE A 104 1.03 -6.01 4.51
C ILE A 104 -0.14 -6.60 5.29
N SER A 105 -1.15 -5.80 5.57
CA SER A 105 -2.33 -6.23 6.30
C SER A 105 -2.92 -7.51 5.69
N SER A 106 -3.40 -8.40 6.56
CA SER A 106 -4.06 -9.63 6.15
C SER A 106 -5.40 -9.38 5.44
N GLU A 107 -6.01 -8.20 5.62
CA GLU A 107 -7.27 -7.87 4.94
C GLU A 107 -7.06 -7.36 3.51
N VAL A 108 -5.83 -7.02 3.12
CA VAL A 108 -5.56 -6.61 1.75
C VAL A 108 -5.82 -7.80 0.83
N PRO A 109 -6.78 -7.71 -0.10
CA PRO A 109 -7.09 -8.80 -1.00
C PRO A 109 -5.88 -9.09 -1.90
N ALA A 110 -5.77 -10.35 -2.35
CA ALA A 110 -4.70 -10.78 -3.25
C ALA A 110 -4.58 -9.89 -4.51
N CYS A 111 -5.71 -9.35 -4.97
CA CYS A 111 -5.81 -8.39 -6.06
C CYS A 111 -4.97 -7.11 -5.86
N MET A 112 -4.93 -6.54 -4.65
CA MET A 112 -4.20 -5.29 -4.38
C MET A 112 -2.81 -5.51 -3.76
N ARG A 113 -2.58 -6.71 -3.20
CA ARG A 113 -1.39 -7.03 -2.41
C ARG A 113 -0.06 -6.78 -3.16
N PRO A 114 0.13 -7.19 -4.42
CA PRO A 114 1.37 -6.93 -5.16
C PRO A 114 1.68 -5.46 -5.40
N VAL A 115 0.66 -4.62 -5.60
CA VAL A 115 0.84 -3.17 -5.81
C VAL A 115 1.31 -2.50 -4.53
N ILE A 116 0.70 -2.85 -3.39
CA ILE A 116 1.14 -2.39 -2.06
C ILE A 116 2.53 -2.92 -1.74
N GLU A 117 2.83 -4.18 -2.06
CA GLU A 117 4.18 -4.75 -1.87
C GLU A 117 5.23 -4.02 -2.72
N ALA A 118 4.89 -3.61 -3.94
CA ALA A 118 5.78 -2.85 -4.81
C ALA A 118 6.06 -1.45 -4.26
N HIS A 119 5.06 -0.78 -3.68
CA HIS A 119 5.25 0.46 -2.92
C HIS A 119 6.24 0.23 -1.78
N GLU A 120 5.95 -0.73 -0.89
CA GLU A 120 6.78 -0.98 0.29
C GLU A 120 8.21 -1.45 -0.05
N LYS A 121 8.40 -2.14 -1.19
CA LYS A 121 9.75 -2.50 -1.68
C LYS A 121 10.63 -1.28 -1.95
N LYS A 122 10.06 -0.14 -2.36
CA LYS A 122 10.81 1.10 -2.54
C LYS A 122 11.26 1.66 -1.20
N HIS A 123 10.38 1.67 -0.20
CA HIS A 123 10.71 2.04 1.16
C HIS A 123 11.78 1.11 1.77
N LYS A 124 11.64 -0.21 1.61
CA LYS A 124 12.66 -1.17 2.04
C LYS A 124 14.03 -0.93 1.39
N ALA A 125 14.06 -0.67 0.08
CA ALA A 125 15.31 -0.37 -0.62
C ALA A 125 15.99 0.90 -0.07
N ARG A 126 15.20 1.95 0.22
CA ARG A 126 15.70 3.17 0.86
C ARG A 126 16.16 2.92 2.29
N CYS A 127 15.37 2.20 3.07
CA CYS A 127 15.68 1.80 4.43
C CYS A 127 17.03 1.07 4.49
N ASN A 128 17.20 0.00 3.69
CA ASN A 128 18.44 -0.78 3.61
C ASN A 128 19.67 0.05 3.24
N LYS A 129 19.49 1.09 2.41
CA LYS A 129 20.57 2.03 2.02
C LYS A 129 20.95 2.97 3.16
N ASN A 130 20.00 3.30 4.03
CA ASN A 130 20.19 4.22 5.16
C ASN A 130 20.62 3.48 6.44
N THR A 131 20.29 2.19 6.57
CA THR A 131 20.61 1.34 7.72
C THR A 131 21.81 0.41 7.47
N THR A 132 22.54 0.57 6.35
CA THR A 132 23.71 -0.25 6.04
C THR A 132 24.76 -0.21 7.17
N PRO A 133 25.12 -1.37 7.76
CA PRO A 133 26.13 -1.46 8.81
C PRO A 133 27.49 -0.91 8.35
N GLY A 134 28.13 -0.11 9.18
CA GLY A 134 29.45 0.49 8.95
C GLY A 134 29.44 2.00 8.70
N LYS A 135 28.27 2.64 8.59
CA LYS A 135 28.16 4.09 8.34
C LYS A 135 28.21 4.96 9.59
N LEU A 136 27.79 4.41 10.74
CA LEU A 136 27.79 5.10 12.05
C LEU A 136 28.77 4.49 13.06
N GLY A 137 29.52 3.46 12.65
CA GLY A 137 30.46 2.71 13.48
C GLY A 137 29.81 1.49 14.15
N PHE A 138 30.57 0.40 14.25
CA PHE A 138 30.11 -0.92 14.74
C PHE A 138 29.31 -0.83 16.05
N TRP A 139 29.72 0.02 16.99
CA TRP A 139 29.05 0.17 18.29
C TRP A 139 27.72 0.92 18.20
N VAL A 140 27.60 1.94 17.36
CA VAL A 140 26.33 2.65 17.15
C VAL A 140 25.36 1.73 16.44
N ASP A 141 25.78 1.05 15.38
CA ASP A 141 24.95 0.07 14.67
C ASP A 141 24.48 -1.10 15.55
N LEU A 142 25.26 -1.49 16.58
CA LEU A 142 24.87 -2.53 17.54
C LEU A 142 23.79 -2.06 18.52
N PHE A 143 23.82 -0.77 18.93
CA PHE A 143 22.91 -0.21 19.93
C PHE A 143 21.73 0.57 19.33
N THR A 144 21.79 0.96 18.06
CA THR A 144 20.71 1.68 17.35
C THR A 144 20.02 0.85 16.28
N LYS A 145 20.38 -0.42 16.12
CA LYS A 145 19.65 -1.38 15.27
C LYS A 145 18.19 -1.42 15.74
N GLY A 146 17.32 -0.76 14.99
CA GLY A 146 15.88 -0.66 15.27
C GLY A 146 15.39 0.62 15.98
N SER A 147 16.25 1.58 16.35
CA SER A 147 15.82 2.83 17.03
C SER A 147 15.98 4.10 16.20
N THR A 148 16.81 4.08 15.15
CA THR A 148 16.98 5.25 14.28
C THR A 148 15.96 5.14 13.16
N ASP A 149 15.01 6.07 13.08
CA ASP A 149 14.11 6.21 11.93
C ASP A 149 14.96 6.16 10.66
N TRP A 150 14.72 5.20 9.77
CA TRP A 150 15.50 5.04 8.54
C TRP A 150 15.27 6.21 7.56
N ARG A 151 14.26 7.04 7.85
CA ARG A 151 14.03 8.34 7.23
C ARG A 151 14.84 9.48 7.88
N SER A 152 15.69 9.18 8.86
CA SER A 152 16.63 10.14 9.45
C SER A 152 17.56 10.70 8.36
N GLY A 153 17.55 12.02 8.22
CA GLY A 153 18.26 12.71 7.14
C GLY A 153 17.40 13.11 5.95
N GLN A 154 16.15 12.63 5.87
CA GLN A 154 15.16 13.14 4.92
C GLN A 154 14.54 14.44 5.44
N ASN A 155 14.30 15.43 4.57
CA ASN A 155 13.48 16.59 4.92
C ASN A 155 12.01 16.36 4.54
N ILE A 156 11.10 17.15 5.14
CA ILE A 156 9.67 16.95 4.91
C ILE A 156 9.25 17.08 3.44
N LEU A 157 9.88 17.96 2.66
CA LEU A 157 9.53 18.11 1.25
C LEU A 157 9.93 16.88 0.43
N GLU A 158 11.12 16.32 0.69
CA GLU A 158 11.56 15.05 0.09
C GLU A 158 10.64 13.89 0.46
N TYR A 159 10.14 13.87 1.70
CA TYR A 159 9.19 12.87 2.17
C TYR A 159 7.87 12.96 1.39
N LEU A 160 7.24 14.14 1.37
CA LEU A 160 5.96 14.34 0.69
C LEU A 160 6.05 14.06 -0.82
N GLN A 161 7.15 14.42 -1.46
CA GLN A 161 7.39 14.14 -2.88
C GLN A 161 7.57 12.64 -3.17
N GLU A 162 8.25 11.90 -2.28
CA GLU A 162 8.40 10.45 -2.39
C GLU A 162 7.04 9.75 -2.31
N GLU A 163 6.28 10.00 -1.24
CA GLU A 163 4.98 9.36 -1.03
C GLU A 163 3.99 9.72 -2.14
N LYS A 164 4.01 10.97 -2.62
CA LYS A 164 3.21 11.39 -3.77
C LYS A 164 3.54 10.57 -5.01
N ALA A 165 4.82 10.47 -5.36
CA ALA A 165 5.25 9.71 -6.54
C ALA A 165 4.88 8.22 -6.44
N ASP A 166 4.94 7.65 -5.24
CA ASP A 166 4.57 6.26 -5.00
C ASP A 166 3.06 6.03 -5.09
N HIS A 167 2.23 6.94 -4.56
CA HIS A 167 0.78 6.91 -4.79
C HIS A 167 0.39 7.06 -6.27
N GLN A 168 1.09 7.90 -7.03
CA GLN A 168 0.84 8.04 -8.47
C GLN A 168 1.17 6.75 -9.23
N ALA A 169 2.23 6.06 -8.83
CA ALA A 169 2.56 4.75 -9.38
C ALA A 169 1.49 3.70 -9.02
N GLU A 170 1.02 3.66 -7.77
CA GLU A 170 -0.10 2.78 -7.37
C GLU A 170 -1.36 3.03 -8.21
N ILE A 171 -1.74 4.29 -8.39
CA ILE A 171 -2.91 4.66 -9.22
C ILE A 171 -2.78 4.09 -10.63
N ALA A 172 -1.61 4.28 -11.25
CA ALA A 172 -1.36 3.80 -12.61
C ALA A 172 -1.44 2.25 -12.70
N GLU A 173 -0.90 1.54 -11.70
CA GLU A 173 -0.97 0.08 -11.64
C GLU A 173 -2.41 -0.41 -11.46
N TYR A 174 -3.18 0.19 -10.55
CA TYR A 174 -4.60 -0.17 -10.36
C TYR A 174 -5.46 0.17 -11.58
N GLN A 175 -5.19 1.27 -12.29
CA GLN A 175 -5.88 1.59 -13.54
C GLN A 175 -5.56 0.59 -14.64
N ALA A 176 -4.29 0.19 -14.78
CA ALA A 176 -3.89 -0.85 -15.72
C ALA A 176 -4.56 -2.19 -15.39
N GLU A 177 -4.67 -2.52 -14.10
CA GLU A 177 -5.34 -3.72 -13.63
C GLU A 177 -6.85 -3.70 -13.94
N LEU A 178 -7.53 -2.58 -13.68
CA LEU A 178 -8.93 -2.37 -14.10
C LEU A 178 -9.11 -2.52 -15.62
N ALA A 179 -8.16 -2.06 -16.43
CA ALA A 179 -8.23 -2.19 -17.88
C ALA A 179 -8.09 -3.66 -18.33
N LYS A 180 -7.13 -4.41 -17.76
CA LYS A 180 -7.00 -5.87 -18.01
C LYS A 180 -8.26 -6.60 -17.59
N MET A 181 -8.77 -6.26 -16.41
CA MET A 181 -10.04 -6.74 -15.91
C MET A 181 -11.12 -6.54 -16.98
N GLN A 182 -11.37 -5.31 -17.44
CA GLN A 182 -12.40 -5.00 -18.44
C GLN A 182 -12.26 -5.81 -19.74
N GLN A 183 -11.02 -6.10 -20.17
CA GLN A 183 -10.74 -6.85 -21.39
C GLN A 183 -10.95 -8.36 -21.24
N HIS A 184 -10.65 -8.92 -20.06
CA HIS A 184 -10.53 -10.37 -19.88
C HIS A 184 -11.69 -11.02 -19.12
N CYS A 185 -12.55 -10.24 -18.46
CA CYS A 185 -13.67 -10.79 -17.70
C CYS A 185 -15.02 -10.46 -18.37
N PRO A 186 -15.70 -11.45 -18.96
CA PRO A 186 -16.95 -11.24 -19.70
C PRO A 186 -18.18 -10.93 -18.82
N GLN A 187 -18.08 -10.97 -17.48
CA GLN A 187 -19.19 -10.71 -16.56
C GLN A 187 -18.78 -9.86 -15.34
N TYR A 188 -18.73 -8.54 -15.51
CA TYR A 188 -18.58 -7.58 -14.40
C TYR A 188 -19.87 -7.33 -13.60
N THR A 189 -20.93 -8.11 -13.83
CA THR A 189 -22.29 -7.66 -13.52
C THR A 189 -22.89 -8.16 -12.22
N GLN A 190 -22.30 -9.09 -11.49
CA GLN A 190 -22.88 -9.53 -10.21
C GLN A 190 -21.80 -9.78 -9.15
N LEU A 191 -21.87 -9.03 -8.05
CA LEU A 191 -21.41 -9.52 -6.76
C LEU A 191 -22.17 -10.83 -6.53
N ASP A 192 -21.48 -11.96 -6.48
CA ASP A 192 -22.12 -13.19 -6.03
C ASP A 192 -22.72 -12.90 -4.64
N ARG A 193 -23.98 -13.29 -4.46
CA ARG A 193 -24.76 -13.02 -3.26
C ARG A 193 -24.06 -13.62 -2.02
N SER A 194 -23.38 -14.75 -2.22
CA SER A 194 -22.58 -15.43 -1.20
C SER A 194 -21.38 -14.56 -0.76
N GLU A 195 -20.63 -14.04 -1.72
CA GLU A 195 -19.45 -13.20 -1.49
C GLU A 195 -19.79 -11.86 -0.84
N LYS A 196 -20.92 -11.26 -1.24
CA LYS A 196 -21.44 -10.06 -0.59
C LYS A 196 -21.80 -10.34 0.87
N TYR A 197 -22.44 -11.47 1.15
CA TYR A 197 -22.84 -11.86 2.50
C TYR A 197 -21.63 -12.13 3.40
N ASP A 198 -20.64 -12.89 2.92
CA ASP A 198 -19.43 -13.20 3.69
C ASP A 198 -18.60 -11.95 3.97
N ARG A 199 -18.50 -11.04 2.99
CA ARG A 199 -17.87 -9.72 3.15
C ARG A 199 -18.61 -8.86 4.18
N ASP A 200 -19.94 -8.77 4.08
CA ASP A 200 -20.75 -7.98 5.01
C ASP A 200 -20.64 -8.54 6.44
N GLN A 201 -20.56 -9.87 6.61
CA GLN A 201 -20.29 -10.49 7.90
C GLN A 201 -18.89 -10.15 8.43
N ALA A 202 -17.85 -10.24 7.59
CA ALA A 202 -16.48 -9.91 7.98
C ALA A 202 -16.33 -8.43 8.37
N LEU A 203 -16.94 -7.51 7.61
CA LEU A 203 -16.99 -6.08 7.92
C LEU A 203 -17.72 -5.81 9.22
N ALA A 204 -18.89 -6.41 9.41
CA ALA A 204 -19.65 -6.24 10.65
C ALA A 204 -18.90 -6.83 11.85
N GLN A 205 -18.16 -7.93 11.68
CA GLN A 205 -17.33 -8.50 12.73
C GLN A 205 -16.18 -7.58 13.09
N ARG A 206 -15.56 -6.95 12.10
CA ARG A 206 -14.46 -6.01 12.31
C ARG A 206 -14.92 -4.70 12.95
N GLU A 207 -16.03 -4.11 12.50
CA GLU A 207 -16.60 -2.92 13.15
C GLU A 207 -16.96 -3.21 14.62
N ARG A 208 -17.42 -4.43 14.93
CA ARG A 208 -17.64 -4.85 16.33
C ARG A 208 -16.33 -4.93 17.13
N LEU A 209 -15.23 -5.37 16.53
CA LEU A 209 -13.91 -5.43 17.17
C LEU A 209 -13.36 -4.02 17.41
N ASP A 210 -13.39 -3.14 16.42
CA ASP A 210 -12.94 -1.74 16.56
C ASP A 210 -13.75 -0.99 17.64
N GLN A 211 -15.07 -1.22 17.70
CA GLN A 211 -15.92 -0.68 18.76
C GLN A 211 -15.63 -1.29 20.14
N ALA A 212 -15.21 -2.56 20.19
CA ALA A 212 -14.79 -3.18 21.44
C ALA A 212 -13.46 -2.59 21.91
N GLU A 213 -12.50 -2.39 21.01
CA GLU A 213 -11.20 -1.80 21.29
C GLU A 213 -11.33 -0.36 21.79
N LYS A 214 -12.11 0.49 21.10
CA LYS A 214 -12.39 1.87 21.57
C LYS A 214 -13.04 1.92 22.95
N ARG A 215 -13.96 1.00 23.25
CA ARG A 215 -14.57 0.92 24.59
C ARG A 215 -13.53 0.54 25.64
N LEU A 216 -12.60 -0.38 25.32
CA LEU A 216 -11.54 -0.74 26.25
C LEU A 216 -10.59 0.43 26.51
N GLU A 217 -10.27 1.23 25.49
CA GLU A 217 -9.50 2.47 25.65
C GLU A 217 -10.24 3.48 26.54
N GLU A 218 -11.53 3.75 26.28
CA GLU A 218 -12.36 4.65 27.10
C GLU A 218 -12.49 4.19 28.56
N TYR A 219 -12.66 2.90 28.80
CA TYR A 219 -12.69 2.35 30.16
C TYR A 219 -11.34 2.47 30.85
N GLY A 220 -10.23 2.27 30.13
CA GLY A 220 -8.87 2.44 30.64
C GLY A 220 -8.58 3.87 31.08
N GLU A 221 -9.00 4.86 30.29
CA GLU A 221 -8.88 6.29 30.64
C GLU A 221 -9.81 6.70 31.79
N SER A 222 -10.96 6.04 31.97
CA SER A 222 -11.88 6.33 33.08
C SER A 222 -11.43 5.78 34.44
N LEU A 223 -10.47 4.87 34.45
CA LEU A 223 -9.93 4.20 35.64
C LEU A 223 -8.57 4.78 36.10
N SER A 224 -8.01 5.73 35.36
CA SER A 224 -6.80 6.50 35.69
C SER A 224 -7.13 7.88 36.23
#